data_AF-A0A850BJQ7-F1
#
_entry.id   AF-A0A850BJQ7-F1
#
_cell.length_a   1.000
_cell.length_b   1.000
_cell.length_c   1.000
_cell.angle_alpha   90.00
_cell.angle_beta   90.00
_cell.angle_gamma   90.00
#
_symmetry.space_group_name_H-M   'P 1'
#
loop_
_entity.id
_entity.type
_entity.pdbx_description
1 polymer ?
#
loop_
_entity_poly.entity_id
_entity_poly.type
_entity_poly.pdbx_seq_one_letter_code
_entity_poly.pdbx_strand_id
1 'polypeptide(L)'
;MNSGLTGSLRRGAVAVAAMACMASPASALPPFTLETVTVGNPGNAAADSGNVTYTLNSPAYGYGHVDYVYQIGKYEVTLAQYAAFLNAVAAVPPDPVVAGLWHSIQETDLNTAGIARSGAGTGDEPYVYTNLGEGSRPVTYVSFNDAARFANWLHNGATTGASISDGAYRIDSGSIVQRQRTEYSATMTTGAPHGLTVGMRVSVSGVSDASFNSSNVVTAVTATTFTFNTTTFGDVAETASAGSFIGVSATRLAGANWWIPNDNEWYKAAYFDPGLFGGAGGYNLYANRQSTTAGNTPGEPGAFNHNDGDYATTQASAFLSTVNYLTPVGAYPTASASGTFDQSGNASEWIEAISPTWTRGERGGSWIDSSVRQPASWRDNVAPALKSRRTGFRVAAAPGVAIVGELTFAAWSIAAFTPAELADPLVSGPLADPDGDTWSNLAEYAFAGSLKAPDQPDRAPVVSLQAGAVVVTWQLDLTRTGANLDCETSVDLVTWQAQSSESLGIAGQIETLRATLGSDRGFIRLQIDLAP
;
A
#
# COMPACT_ATOMS: atom_id res chain seq x y z
N MET A 1 46.87 60.69 4.49
CA MET A 1 48.12 59.90 4.43
C MET A 1 48.03 58.81 5.49
N ASN A 2 48.49 57.62 5.12
CA ASN A 2 48.46 56.34 5.86
C ASN A 2 48.50 56.37 7.39
N SER A 3 47.62 55.58 8.01
CA SER A 3 47.83 54.75 9.22
C SER A 3 46.56 53.88 9.36
N GLY A 4 46.55 52.54 9.48
CA GLY A 4 47.44 51.57 10.11
C GLY A 4 46.70 50.93 11.29
N LEU A 5 46.08 49.74 11.13
CA LEU A 5 46.25 48.48 11.91
C LEU A 5 44.82 47.87 12.06
N THR A 6 44.46 46.58 12.04
CA THR A 6 45.12 45.26 12.17
C THR A 6 44.09 44.16 11.82
N GLY A 7 44.53 43.06 11.18
CA GLY A 7 44.00 41.70 11.36
C GLY A 7 42.76 41.26 10.56
N SER A 8 42.92 40.34 9.60
CA SER A 8 42.72 38.89 9.84
C SER A 8 42.79 38.08 8.53
N LEU A 9 43.56 36.98 8.64
CA LEU A 9 43.47 35.71 7.92
C LEU A 9 42.68 35.67 6.58
N ARG A 10 43.42 35.69 5.47
CA ARG A 10 43.01 34.99 4.25
C ARG A 10 43.05 33.48 4.53
N ARG A 11 41.90 32.82 4.55
CA ARG A 11 41.82 31.36 4.39
C ARG A 11 41.07 31.08 3.09
N GLY A 12 41.83 30.62 2.10
CA GLY A 12 41.28 29.84 1.00
C GLY A 12 40.78 28.51 1.56
N ALA A 13 39.61 28.08 1.09
CA ALA A 13 39.04 26.80 1.44
C ALA A 13 39.98 25.67 1.01
N VAL A 14 40.47 24.93 2.00
CA VAL A 14 41.17 23.67 1.82
C VAL A 14 40.12 22.62 1.49
N ALA A 15 40.29 21.97 0.33
CA ALA A 15 39.63 20.72 0.01
C ALA A 15 40.05 19.65 1.04
N VAL A 16 39.10 19.19 1.84
CA VAL A 16 39.25 17.95 2.62
C VAL A 16 38.77 16.82 1.72
N ALA A 17 39.71 16.03 1.20
CA ALA A 17 39.42 14.71 0.69
C ALA A 17 39.18 13.79 1.90
N ALA A 18 37.91 13.66 2.30
CA ALA A 18 37.50 12.55 3.14
C ALA A 18 37.36 11.32 2.23
N MET A 19 38.18 10.31 2.46
CA MET A 19 37.96 8.98 1.90
C MET A 19 36.72 8.42 2.59
N ALA A 20 35.55 8.66 2.01
CA ALA A 20 34.33 7.97 2.39
C ALA A 20 34.55 6.49 2.04
N CYS A 21 34.61 5.64 3.06
CA CYS A 21 34.13 4.28 2.88
C CYS A 21 32.71 4.44 2.32
N MET A 22 32.50 4.06 1.06
CA MET A 22 31.16 3.96 0.48
C MET A 22 30.44 2.84 1.22
N ALA A 23 29.89 3.14 2.40
CA ALA A 23 28.63 2.52 2.76
C ALA A 23 27.66 3.01 1.69
N SER A 24 27.17 2.10 0.86
CA SER A 24 26.08 2.37 -0.08
C SER A 24 25.02 3.17 0.68
N PRO A 25 24.55 4.33 0.17
CA PRO A 25 23.42 4.98 0.80
C PRO A 25 22.31 3.92 0.88
N ALA A 26 21.79 3.68 2.08
CA ALA A 26 20.56 2.94 2.22
C ALA A 26 19.58 3.63 1.29
N SER A 27 19.20 2.96 0.21
CA SER A 27 18.33 3.53 -0.80
C SER A 27 17.08 4.00 -0.07
N ALA A 28 16.85 5.32 -0.03
CA ALA A 28 15.57 5.84 0.42
C ALA A 28 14.49 5.08 -0.36
N LEU A 29 13.48 4.59 0.35
CA LEU A 29 12.40 3.85 -0.30
C LEU A 29 11.74 4.79 -1.34
N PRO A 30 11.34 4.27 -2.50
CA PRO A 30 10.54 5.06 -3.42
C PRO A 30 9.29 5.57 -2.68
N PRO A 31 8.77 6.75 -3.05
CA PRO A 31 7.56 7.27 -2.43
C PRO A 31 6.44 6.26 -2.54
N PHE A 32 5.87 5.95 -1.38
CA PHE A 32 4.78 5.01 -1.30
C PHE A 32 3.50 5.80 -1.02
N THR A 33 2.64 5.91 -2.03
CA THR A 33 1.29 6.46 -1.87
C THR A 33 0.28 5.41 -2.26
N LEU A 34 -0.74 5.25 -1.41
CA LEU A 34 -1.89 4.42 -1.71
C LEU A 34 -3.14 5.31 -1.68
N GLU A 35 -3.68 5.60 -2.85
CA GLU A 35 -4.90 6.39 -2.97
C GLU A 35 -6.10 5.55 -2.48
N THR A 36 -6.88 6.12 -1.57
CA THR A 36 -8.11 5.51 -1.06
C THR A 36 -9.33 6.37 -1.36
N VAL A 37 -10.49 5.73 -1.38
CA VAL A 37 -11.79 6.39 -1.42
C VAL A 37 -12.58 6.05 -0.17
N THR A 38 -13.45 6.96 0.25
CA THR A 38 -14.32 6.75 1.43
C THR A 38 -15.58 6.00 1.01
N VAL A 39 -15.84 4.86 1.64
CA VAL A 39 -17.10 4.12 1.50
C VAL A 39 -18.04 4.50 2.63
N GLY A 40 -19.07 5.28 2.30
CA GLY A 40 -20.05 5.81 3.25
C GLY A 40 -21.29 4.94 3.45
N ASN A 41 -22.39 5.58 3.87
CA ASN A 41 -23.71 4.97 4.09
C ASN A 41 -23.69 3.78 5.08
N PRO A 42 -23.25 3.97 6.34
CA PRO A 42 -23.29 2.92 7.35
C PRO A 42 -24.73 2.42 7.56
N GLY A 43 -24.91 1.12 7.75
CA GLY A 43 -26.22 0.48 7.93
C GLY A 43 -27.03 0.36 6.63
N ASN A 44 -26.36 0.42 5.47
CA ASN A 44 -27.00 0.21 4.17
C ASN A 44 -27.58 -1.20 4.07
N ALA A 45 -28.77 -1.32 3.47
CA ALA A 45 -29.42 -2.61 3.29
C ALA A 45 -28.52 -3.61 2.54
N ALA A 46 -28.58 -4.87 2.93
CA ALA A 46 -27.87 -5.94 2.27
C ALA A 46 -28.53 -6.26 0.92
N ALA A 47 -27.74 -6.63 -0.10
CA ALA A 47 -28.19 -6.98 -1.44
C ALA A 47 -29.20 -8.14 -1.39
N ASP A 48 -30.46 -7.86 -1.75
CA ASP A 48 -31.57 -8.78 -1.89
C ASP A 48 -32.38 -8.45 -3.15
N SER A 49 -33.35 -9.29 -3.52
CA SER A 49 -34.16 -9.06 -4.73
C SER A 49 -34.93 -7.72 -4.74
N GLY A 50 -35.08 -7.06 -3.59
CA GLY A 50 -35.78 -5.77 -3.47
C GLY A 50 -34.88 -4.55 -3.68
N ASN A 51 -33.55 -4.69 -3.63
CA ASN A 51 -32.60 -3.58 -3.75
C ASN A 51 -31.42 -3.84 -4.69
N VAL A 52 -31.52 -4.87 -5.55
CA VAL A 52 -30.59 -5.10 -6.65
C VAL A 52 -31.26 -4.85 -8.00
N THR A 53 -30.48 -4.44 -8.98
CA THR A 53 -31.00 -4.18 -10.34
C THR A 53 -31.06 -5.44 -11.23
N TYR A 54 -30.77 -6.62 -10.69
CA TYR A 54 -30.62 -7.88 -11.43
C TYR A 54 -31.02 -9.13 -10.60
N THR A 55 -31.21 -10.29 -11.23
CA THR A 55 -31.58 -11.52 -10.49
C THR A 55 -30.38 -12.17 -9.79
N LEU A 56 -30.41 -12.27 -8.45
CA LEU A 56 -29.41 -12.96 -7.63
C LEU A 56 -29.70 -14.47 -7.51
N ASN A 57 -28.67 -15.31 -7.70
CA ASN A 57 -28.70 -16.76 -7.40
C ASN A 57 -27.98 -17.07 -6.06
N SER A 58 -28.25 -16.33 -4.97
CA SER A 58 -27.51 -16.46 -3.70
C SER A 58 -28.39 -16.20 -2.46
N PRO A 59 -27.99 -16.64 -1.25
CA PRO A 59 -28.88 -17.04 -0.15
C PRO A 59 -29.58 -15.86 0.56
N ALA A 60 -30.55 -16.21 1.39
CA ALA A 60 -31.49 -15.35 2.14
C ALA A 60 -30.87 -14.30 3.09
N TYR A 61 -29.54 -14.17 3.15
CA TYR A 61 -28.83 -13.19 3.97
C TYR A 61 -27.96 -12.36 3.02
N GLY A 62 -28.45 -11.18 2.65
CA GLY A 62 -27.86 -10.34 1.60
C GLY A 62 -26.41 -9.92 1.85
N TYR A 63 -25.81 -9.31 0.83
CA TYR A 63 -24.39 -8.89 0.83
C TYR A 63 -24.20 -7.38 0.88
N GLY A 64 -22.99 -6.92 1.19
CA GLY A 64 -22.66 -5.51 1.10
C GLY A 64 -23.18 -4.64 2.24
N HIS A 65 -23.86 -5.22 3.24
CA HIS A 65 -24.24 -4.50 4.45
C HIS A 65 -23.00 -4.22 5.31
N VAL A 66 -22.75 -2.94 5.61
CA VAL A 66 -21.64 -2.48 6.46
C VAL A 66 -22.12 -1.37 7.39
N ASP A 67 -21.94 -1.53 8.70
CA ASP A 67 -22.43 -0.63 9.75
C ASP A 67 -21.53 0.58 10.04
N TYR A 68 -20.42 0.71 9.33
CA TYR A 68 -19.44 1.76 9.55
C TYR A 68 -18.92 2.34 8.23
N VAL A 69 -18.37 3.55 8.34
CA VAL A 69 -17.58 4.18 7.27
C VAL A 69 -16.18 3.59 7.32
N TYR A 70 -15.58 3.35 6.16
CA TYR A 70 -14.19 2.93 6.01
C TYR A 70 -13.61 3.51 4.73
N GLN A 71 -12.32 3.35 4.55
CA GLN A 71 -11.64 3.67 3.31
C GLN A 71 -11.24 2.38 2.58
N ILE A 72 -11.14 2.45 1.26
CA ILE A 72 -10.66 1.33 0.46
C ILE A 72 -9.77 1.86 -0.66
N GLY A 73 -8.75 1.09 -1.03
CA GLY A 73 -7.88 1.40 -2.16
C GLY A 73 -8.72 1.71 -3.39
N LYS A 74 -8.48 2.89 -3.98
CA LYS A 74 -9.15 3.32 -5.20
C LYS A 74 -8.89 2.33 -6.33
N TYR A 75 -7.69 1.77 -6.35
CA TYR A 75 -7.19 0.78 -7.30
C TYR A 75 -6.76 -0.51 -6.58
N GLU A 76 -6.48 -1.57 -7.33
CA GLU A 76 -5.68 -2.69 -6.83
C GLU A 76 -4.26 -2.20 -6.44
N VAL A 77 -3.59 -2.97 -5.57
CA VAL A 77 -2.18 -2.71 -5.23
C VAL A 77 -1.32 -2.92 -6.48
N THR A 78 -0.53 -1.92 -6.82
CA THR A 78 0.28 -1.93 -8.04
C THR A 78 1.62 -2.64 -7.86
N LEU A 79 2.27 -2.98 -8.98
CA LEU A 79 3.64 -3.51 -9.00
C LEU A 79 4.61 -2.58 -8.29
N ALA A 80 4.52 -1.27 -8.52
CA ALA A 80 5.38 -0.28 -7.87
C ALA A 80 5.17 -0.24 -6.34
N GLN A 81 3.91 -0.29 -5.88
CA GLN A 81 3.57 -0.33 -4.47
C GLN A 81 4.07 -1.62 -3.80
N TYR A 82 3.90 -2.78 -4.47
CA TYR A 82 4.38 -4.05 -3.94
C TYR A 82 5.90 -4.17 -3.99
N ALA A 83 6.58 -3.65 -5.01
CA ALA A 83 8.03 -3.59 -5.07
C ALA A 83 8.62 -2.69 -3.96
N ALA A 84 7.97 -1.57 -3.64
CA ALA A 84 8.35 -0.73 -2.50
C ALA A 84 8.29 -1.52 -1.18
N PHE A 85 7.20 -2.25 -0.96
CA PHE A 85 7.06 -3.17 0.17
C PHE A 85 8.19 -4.21 0.19
N LEU A 86 8.42 -4.93 -0.91
CA LEU A 86 9.45 -5.97 -0.99
C LEU A 86 10.85 -5.42 -0.68
N ASN A 87 11.18 -4.23 -1.18
CA ASN A 87 12.45 -3.56 -0.89
C ASN A 87 12.54 -3.07 0.56
N ALA A 88 11.45 -2.59 1.15
CA ALA A 88 11.40 -2.14 2.56
C ALA A 88 11.65 -3.28 3.56
N VAL A 89 11.26 -4.50 3.20
CA VAL A 89 11.40 -5.67 4.07
C VAL A 89 12.53 -6.60 3.65
N ALA A 90 13.24 -6.30 2.55
CA ALA A 90 14.38 -7.07 2.08
C ALA A 90 15.47 -7.13 3.15
N ALA A 91 15.54 -8.26 3.86
CA ALA A 91 16.49 -8.47 4.94
C ALA A 91 17.79 -9.11 4.44
N VAL A 92 18.86 -8.89 5.23
CA VAL A 92 20.16 -9.55 5.08
C VAL A 92 20.55 -10.22 6.41
N PRO A 93 20.91 -11.53 6.42
CA PRO A 93 20.65 -12.51 5.36
C PRO A 93 19.12 -12.63 5.11
N PRO A 94 18.68 -13.21 3.99
CA PRO A 94 17.28 -13.15 3.61
C PRO A 94 16.48 -14.10 4.49
N ASP A 95 15.51 -13.56 5.22
CA ASP A 95 14.50 -14.35 5.91
C ASP A 95 13.71 -15.15 4.84
N PRO A 96 13.60 -16.50 4.95
CA PRO A 96 12.80 -17.31 4.04
C PRO A 96 11.36 -16.82 3.84
N VAL A 97 10.77 -16.21 4.87
CA VAL A 97 9.44 -15.59 4.80
C VAL A 97 9.47 -14.40 3.84
N VAL A 98 10.44 -13.50 4.00
CA VAL A 98 10.63 -12.32 3.14
C VAL A 98 10.95 -12.76 1.71
N ALA A 99 11.86 -13.72 1.55
CA ALA A 99 12.25 -14.25 0.24
C ALA A 99 11.07 -14.90 -0.50
N GLY A 100 10.08 -15.44 0.24
CA GLY A 100 8.86 -16.06 -0.28
C GLY A 100 7.73 -15.09 -0.63
N LEU A 101 7.83 -13.80 -0.27
CA LEU A 101 6.84 -12.77 -0.64
C LEU A 101 6.80 -12.53 -2.16
N TRP A 102 7.92 -12.75 -2.84
CA TRP A 102 8.05 -12.68 -4.28
C TRP A 102 8.05 -14.08 -4.91
N HIS A 103 7.59 -14.19 -6.16
CA HIS A 103 7.55 -15.44 -6.90
C HIS A 103 8.28 -15.31 -8.23
N SER A 104 9.18 -16.24 -8.55
CA SER A 104 10.04 -16.15 -9.75
C SER A 104 9.29 -16.10 -11.07
N ILE A 105 8.07 -16.63 -11.11
CA ILE A 105 7.21 -16.52 -12.30
C ILE A 105 6.84 -15.06 -12.62
N GLN A 106 6.92 -14.12 -11.67
CA GLN A 106 6.71 -12.69 -11.94
C GLN A 106 7.75 -12.10 -12.92
N GLU A 107 8.83 -12.82 -13.22
CA GLU A 107 9.78 -12.47 -14.30
C GLU A 107 9.49 -13.17 -15.62
N THR A 108 8.94 -14.39 -15.58
CA THR A 108 8.93 -15.28 -16.74
C THR A 108 7.56 -15.43 -17.40
N ASP A 109 6.45 -15.28 -16.67
CA ASP A 109 5.12 -15.26 -17.28
C ASP A 109 4.85 -13.88 -17.88
N LEU A 110 5.28 -13.65 -19.12
CA LEU A 110 5.12 -12.37 -19.81
C LEU A 110 3.65 -11.92 -19.91
N ASN A 111 2.68 -12.80 -19.66
CA ASN A 111 1.27 -12.43 -19.62
C ASN A 111 0.87 -11.57 -18.44
N THR A 112 1.65 -11.60 -17.35
CA THR A 112 1.43 -10.78 -16.15
C THR A 112 2.73 -10.35 -15.45
N ALA A 113 3.88 -10.60 -16.08
CA ALA A 113 5.20 -10.28 -15.54
C ALA A 113 5.26 -8.83 -15.08
N GLY A 114 5.92 -8.60 -13.95
CA GLY A 114 5.81 -7.31 -13.30
C GLY A 114 6.92 -6.94 -12.32
N ILE A 115 7.54 -7.90 -11.61
CA ILE A 115 8.65 -7.59 -10.69
C ILE A 115 9.79 -8.59 -10.90
N ALA A 116 10.98 -8.06 -11.16
CA ALA A 116 12.24 -8.80 -11.16
C ALA A 116 12.97 -8.67 -9.83
N ARG A 117 13.69 -9.73 -9.44
CA ARG A 117 14.57 -9.75 -8.28
C ARG A 117 16.02 -9.96 -8.71
N SER A 118 16.87 -9.00 -8.37
CA SER A 118 18.32 -9.12 -8.48
C SER A 118 19.00 -9.20 -7.11
N GLY A 119 20.31 -9.45 -7.10
CA GLY A 119 21.10 -9.62 -5.88
C GLY A 119 21.01 -11.05 -5.31
N ALA A 120 22.04 -11.45 -4.56
CA ALA A 120 22.13 -12.78 -3.96
C ALA A 120 21.37 -12.92 -2.63
N GLY A 121 20.89 -11.81 -2.07
CA GLY A 121 20.33 -11.74 -0.72
C GLY A 121 21.41 -11.80 0.37
N THR A 122 22.67 -11.51 0.04
CA THR A 122 23.78 -11.47 1.00
C THR A 122 23.98 -10.04 1.50
N GLY A 123 24.86 -9.83 2.48
CA GLY A 123 25.13 -8.47 2.97
C GLY A 123 25.81 -7.57 1.96
N ASP A 124 26.62 -8.17 1.09
CA ASP A 124 27.29 -7.45 0.01
C ASP A 124 26.38 -7.29 -1.23
N GLU A 125 25.41 -8.19 -1.42
CA GLU A 125 24.44 -8.14 -2.52
C GLU A 125 23.01 -8.43 -2.01
N PRO A 126 22.35 -7.47 -1.33
CA PRO A 126 20.98 -7.64 -0.86
C PRO A 126 20.01 -7.84 -2.02
N TYR A 127 18.83 -8.42 -1.73
CA TYR A 127 17.79 -8.49 -2.75
C TYR A 127 17.30 -7.10 -3.13
N VAL A 128 17.17 -6.86 -4.43
CA VAL A 128 16.61 -5.65 -5.02
C VAL A 128 15.48 -6.04 -5.94
N TYR A 129 14.32 -5.42 -5.75
CA TYR A 129 13.10 -5.66 -6.51
C TYR A 129 12.79 -4.49 -7.43
N THR A 130 12.67 -4.75 -8.72
CA THR A 130 12.45 -3.71 -9.74
C THR A 130 11.28 -4.06 -10.65
N ASN A 131 10.47 -3.07 -11.00
CA ASN A 131 9.35 -3.28 -11.91
C ASN A 131 9.84 -3.68 -13.31
N LEU A 132 9.19 -4.69 -13.89
CA LEU A 132 9.32 -5.04 -15.30
C LEU A 132 8.25 -4.29 -16.09
N GLY A 133 8.68 -3.25 -16.82
CA GLY A 133 7.77 -2.38 -17.54
C GLY A 133 7.05 -1.39 -16.63
N GLU A 134 5.76 -1.19 -16.84
CA GLU A 134 4.99 -0.14 -16.17
C GLU A 134 4.56 -0.56 -14.76
N GLY A 135 5.03 0.18 -13.74
CA GLY A 135 4.75 -0.11 -12.33
C GLY A 135 3.30 0.12 -11.88
N SER A 136 2.46 0.71 -12.73
CA SER A 136 1.06 1.06 -12.47
C SER A 136 0.08 -0.12 -12.64
N ARG A 137 0.53 -1.26 -13.16
CA ARG A 137 -0.31 -2.48 -13.28
C ARG A 137 -0.53 -3.12 -11.91
N PRO A 138 -1.63 -3.86 -11.69
CA PRO A 138 -1.84 -4.58 -10.46
C PRO A 138 -0.77 -5.67 -10.26
N VAL A 139 -0.36 -5.88 -9.01
CA VAL A 139 0.47 -7.04 -8.68
C VAL A 139 -0.35 -8.32 -8.75
N THR A 140 0.22 -9.38 -9.33
CA THR A 140 -0.33 -10.74 -9.32
C THR A 140 0.72 -11.73 -8.84
N TYR A 141 0.41 -13.04 -8.79
CA TYR A 141 1.27 -14.04 -8.16
C TYR A 141 1.59 -13.74 -6.69
N VAL A 142 0.60 -13.20 -5.98
CA VAL A 142 0.62 -12.97 -4.54
C VAL A 142 -0.46 -13.80 -3.89
N SER A 143 -0.12 -14.43 -2.77
CA SER A 143 -1.03 -15.24 -1.97
C SER A 143 -1.79 -14.33 -1.00
N PHE A 144 -2.85 -14.86 -0.38
CA PHE A 144 -3.54 -14.11 0.69
C PHE A 144 -2.56 -13.77 1.83
N ASN A 145 -1.64 -14.69 2.15
CA ASN A 145 -0.65 -14.46 3.20
C ASN A 145 0.29 -13.31 2.85
N ASP A 146 0.70 -13.18 1.58
CA ASP A 146 1.52 -12.06 1.14
C ASP A 146 0.75 -10.73 1.22
N ALA A 147 -0.52 -10.72 0.81
CA ALA A 147 -1.40 -9.56 0.90
C ALA A 147 -1.64 -9.14 2.37
N ALA A 148 -1.85 -10.09 3.28
CA ALA A 148 -1.99 -9.83 4.71
C ALA A 148 -0.69 -9.27 5.33
N ARG A 149 0.48 -9.75 4.87
CA ARG A 149 1.79 -9.21 5.26
C ARG A 149 2.00 -7.77 4.76
N PHE A 150 1.54 -7.46 3.55
CA PHE A 150 1.51 -6.09 3.03
C PHE A 150 0.60 -5.19 3.88
N ALA A 151 -0.59 -5.66 4.25
CA ALA A 151 -1.49 -4.92 5.13
C ALA A 151 -0.89 -4.68 6.53
N ASN A 152 -0.14 -5.65 7.08
CA ASN A 152 0.62 -5.45 8.31
C ASN A 152 1.71 -4.39 8.16
N TRP A 153 2.45 -4.40 7.05
CA TRP A 153 3.45 -3.37 6.77
C TRP A 153 2.82 -1.98 6.72
N LEU A 154 1.69 -1.81 6.04
CA LEU A 154 0.93 -0.54 6.06
C LEU A 154 0.44 -0.17 7.46
N HIS A 155 -0.12 -1.13 8.20
CA HIS A 155 -0.57 -0.93 9.57
C HIS A 155 0.55 -0.38 10.46
N ASN A 156 1.77 -0.84 10.23
CA ASN A 156 2.98 -0.46 10.98
C ASN A 156 3.73 0.73 10.34
N GLY A 157 3.06 1.54 9.52
CA GLY A 157 3.59 2.80 9.00
C GLY A 157 4.39 2.71 7.71
N ALA A 158 4.42 1.53 7.06
CA ALA A 158 5.07 1.32 5.76
C ALA A 158 6.57 1.69 5.72
N THR A 159 7.27 1.57 6.85
CA THR A 159 8.70 1.90 6.96
C THR A 159 9.59 0.69 6.71
N THR A 160 10.88 0.93 6.48
CA THR A 160 11.90 -0.11 6.56
C THR A 160 11.86 -0.78 7.93
N GLY A 161 11.85 -2.12 7.97
CA GLY A 161 11.83 -2.89 9.21
C GLY A 161 10.48 -2.91 9.95
N ALA A 162 9.42 -2.30 9.41
CA ALA A 162 8.07 -2.44 9.95
C ALA A 162 7.65 -3.92 9.96
N SER A 163 6.94 -4.33 11.02
CA SER A 163 6.55 -5.73 11.18
C SER A 163 5.59 -6.15 10.07
N ILE A 164 5.85 -7.31 9.49
CA ILE A 164 4.95 -7.98 8.53
C ILE A 164 4.19 -9.14 9.16
N SER A 165 4.49 -9.48 10.41
CA SER A 165 3.95 -10.65 11.11
C SER A 165 2.94 -10.29 12.21
N ASP A 166 2.85 -9.01 12.56
CA ASP A 166 1.95 -8.50 13.60
C ASP A 166 1.41 -7.12 13.20
N GLY A 167 0.24 -6.75 13.71
CA GLY A 167 -0.49 -5.53 13.34
C GLY A 167 -1.96 -5.83 13.02
N ALA A 168 -2.33 -5.73 11.75
CA ALA A 168 -3.67 -6.08 11.30
C ALA A 168 -3.96 -7.57 11.41
N TYR A 169 -2.97 -8.41 11.14
CA TYR A 169 -3.04 -9.87 11.22
C TYR A 169 -1.89 -10.40 12.06
N ARG A 170 -2.17 -11.43 12.83
CA ARG A 170 -1.12 -12.25 13.44
C ARG A 170 -0.73 -13.34 12.47
N ILE A 171 0.51 -13.32 12.01
CA ILE A 171 1.05 -14.31 11.07
C ILE A 171 2.33 -14.88 11.68
N ASP A 172 2.38 -16.19 11.81
CA ASP A 172 3.55 -16.88 12.33
C ASP A 172 3.85 -18.13 11.53
N SER A 173 5.12 -18.48 11.40
CA SER A 173 5.55 -19.61 10.58
C SER A 173 6.88 -20.14 11.06
N GLY A 174 7.10 -21.44 10.89
CA GLY A 174 8.34 -22.06 11.32
C GLY A 174 8.45 -23.51 10.89
N SER A 175 9.53 -24.14 11.33
CA SER A 175 9.77 -25.56 11.11
C SER A 175 9.05 -26.42 12.13
N ILE A 176 8.63 -27.59 11.69
CA ILE A 176 8.15 -28.70 12.51
C ILE A 176 9.32 -29.68 12.66
N VAL A 177 9.55 -30.13 13.89
CA VAL A 177 10.61 -31.09 14.25
C VAL A 177 10.07 -32.42 14.75
N GLN A 178 8.84 -32.44 15.26
CA GLN A 178 8.16 -33.68 15.66
C GLN A 178 6.67 -33.59 15.41
N ARG A 179 6.04 -34.76 15.34
CA ARG A 179 4.59 -34.92 15.23
C ARG A 179 4.11 -36.02 16.17
N GLN A 180 2.88 -35.86 16.65
CA GLN A 180 2.13 -36.86 17.39
C GLN A 180 0.66 -36.76 17.00
N ARG A 181 -0.08 -37.87 17.04
CA ARG A 181 -1.55 -37.85 17.02
C ARG A 181 -2.09 -38.78 18.09
N THR A 182 -3.17 -38.35 18.76
CA THR A 182 -3.98 -39.19 19.63
C THR A 182 -5.42 -39.05 19.17
N GLU A 183 -6.04 -40.16 18.77
CA GLU A 183 -7.35 -40.17 18.12
C GLU A 183 -7.42 -39.20 16.91
N TYR A 184 -8.20 -38.12 17.00
CA TYR A 184 -8.32 -37.07 15.98
C TYR A 184 -7.44 -35.84 16.28
N SER A 185 -6.67 -35.85 17.36
CA SER A 185 -5.92 -34.68 17.82
C SER A 185 -4.46 -34.78 17.40
N ALA A 186 -4.05 -34.00 16.40
CA ALA A 186 -2.67 -33.91 15.95
C ALA A 186 -1.93 -32.77 16.67
N THR A 187 -0.76 -33.08 17.23
CA THR A 187 0.12 -32.11 17.88
C THR A 187 1.45 -32.06 17.15
N MET A 188 1.83 -30.85 16.72
CA MET A 188 3.13 -30.56 16.11
C MET A 188 4.06 -29.95 17.15
N THR A 189 5.31 -30.38 17.16
CA THR A 189 6.38 -29.70 17.89
C THR A 189 7.18 -28.86 16.90
N THR A 190 7.39 -27.59 17.22
CA THR A 190 8.12 -26.63 16.38
C THR A 190 9.59 -26.56 16.77
N GLY A 191 10.44 -26.19 15.80
CA GLY A 191 11.89 -26.07 16.03
C GLY A 191 12.28 -24.85 16.88
N ALA A 192 11.39 -23.87 17.02
CA ALA A 192 11.57 -22.65 17.81
C ALA A 192 10.23 -22.24 18.44
N PRO A 193 10.25 -21.36 19.47
CA PRO A 193 9.03 -20.81 20.03
C PRO A 193 8.17 -20.13 18.96
N HIS A 194 6.84 -20.29 19.06
CA HIS A 194 5.89 -19.75 18.10
C HIS A 194 4.88 -18.81 18.77
N GLY A 195 4.34 -17.89 17.99
CA GLY A 195 3.28 -16.96 18.35
C GLY A 195 1.86 -17.49 18.16
N LEU A 196 1.62 -18.74 17.76
CA LEU A 196 0.26 -19.25 17.56
C LEU A 196 -0.61 -19.13 18.83
N THR A 197 -1.91 -18.90 18.63
CA THR A 197 -2.93 -18.86 19.70
C THR A 197 -4.12 -19.74 19.34
N VAL A 198 -4.89 -20.17 20.35
CA VAL A 198 -6.12 -20.95 20.14
C VAL A 198 -7.09 -20.15 19.28
N GLY A 199 -7.70 -20.81 18.28
CA GLY A 199 -8.59 -20.18 17.31
C GLY A 199 -7.88 -19.66 16.06
N MET A 200 -6.55 -19.48 16.08
CA MET A 200 -5.80 -19.27 14.84
C MET A 200 -5.92 -20.47 13.94
N ARG A 201 -5.74 -20.23 12.64
CA ARG A 201 -5.72 -21.29 11.65
C ARG A 201 -4.30 -21.54 11.23
N VAL A 202 -3.92 -22.82 11.16
CA VAL A 202 -2.58 -23.26 10.83
C VAL A 202 -2.63 -24.21 9.65
N SER A 203 -1.78 -23.97 8.65
CA SER A 203 -1.50 -24.88 7.54
C SER A 203 -0.19 -25.58 7.81
N VAL A 204 -0.23 -26.91 7.87
CA VAL A 204 0.93 -27.79 8.02
C VAL A 204 1.26 -28.41 6.66
N SER A 205 2.53 -28.42 6.29
CA SER A 205 3.00 -28.99 5.03
C SER A 205 4.39 -29.62 5.16
N GLY A 206 4.76 -30.47 4.20
CA GLY A 206 6.09 -31.09 4.14
C GLY A 206 6.33 -32.21 5.14
N VAL A 207 5.34 -32.54 6.00
CA VAL A 207 5.40 -33.69 6.90
C VAL A 207 5.32 -34.97 6.06
N SER A 208 6.24 -35.91 6.31
CA SER A 208 6.37 -37.15 5.52
C SER A 208 5.11 -38.03 5.55
N ASP A 209 4.42 -38.06 6.68
CA ASP A 209 3.07 -38.61 6.75
C ASP A 209 2.06 -37.53 6.37
N ALA A 210 1.57 -37.66 5.14
CA ALA A 210 0.65 -36.71 4.54
C ALA A 210 -0.66 -36.54 5.32
N SER A 211 -1.04 -37.46 6.23
CA SER A 211 -2.25 -37.29 7.05
C SER A 211 -2.17 -36.11 8.04
N PHE A 212 -0.97 -35.57 8.26
CA PHE A 212 -0.76 -34.35 9.05
C PHE A 212 -0.75 -33.07 8.19
N ASN A 213 -0.48 -33.19 6.89
CA ASN A 213 -0.45 -32.05 5.97
C ASN A 213 -1.88 -31.56 5.71
N SER A 214 -2.27 -30.51 6.42
CA SER A 214 -3.66 -30.07 6.50
C SER A 214 -3.76 -28.64 6.99
N SER A 215 -4.92 -28.01 6.79
CA SER A 215 -5.20 -26.69 7.33
C SER A 215 -6.34 -26.75 8.33
N ASN A 216 -6.06 -26.46 9.60
CA ASN A 216 -7.01 -26.65 10.70
C ASN A 216 -6.99 -25.48 11.68
N VAL A 217 -7.98 -25.44 12.58
CA VAL A 217 -8.01 -24.51 13.71
C VAL A 217 -7.11 -25.06 14.81
N VAL A 218 -6.26 -24.20 15.35
CA VAL A 218 -5.45 -24.48 16.54
C VAL A 218 -6.37 -24.58 17.76
N THR A 219 -6.33 -25.71 18.44
CA THR A 219 -7.16 -26.02 19.61
C THR A 219 -6.39 -25.89 20.92
N ALA A 220 -5.07 -26.04 20.91
CA ALA A 220 -4.20 -25.83 22.07
C ALA A 220 -2.80 -25.37 21.62
N VAL A 221 -2.10 -24.64 22.49
CA VAL A 221 -0.74 -24.15 22.26
C VAL A 221 0.09 -24.21 23.54
N THR A 222 1.39 -24.46 23.37
CA THR A 222 2.45 -24.11 24.32
C THR A 222 3.43 -23.15 23.64
N ALA A 223 4.61 -22.93 24.21
CA ALA A 223 5.64 -22.14 23.53
C ALA A 223 6.12 -22.81 22.23
N THR A 224 6.19 -24.15 22.19
CA THR A 224 6.82 -24.91 21.09
C THR A 224 5.95 -26.03 20.54
N THR A 225 4.67 -26.08 20.92
CA THR A 225 3.73 -27.06 20.38
C THR A 225 2.39 -26.41 20.09
N PHE A 226 1.74 -26.88 19.03
CA PHE A 226 0.36 -26.55 18.74
C PHE A 226 -0.41 -27.80 18.34
N THR A 227 -1.68 -27.82 18.70
CA THR A 227 -2.58 -28.96 18.47
C THR A 227 -3.76 -28.53 17.60
N PHE A 228 -4.25 -29.42 16.76
CA PHE A 228 -5.44 -29.23 15.95
C PHE A 228 -6.15 -30.56 15.71
N ASN A 229 -7.44 -30.48 15.37
CA ASN A 229 -8.22 -31.67 15.02
C ASN A 229 -7.98 -32.07 13.55
N THR A 230 -7.81 -33.35 13.29
CA THR A 230 -7.72 -33.98 11.96
C THR A 230 -8.96 -34.79 11.65
N THR A 231 -9.21 -35.05 10.36
CA THR A 231 -10.28 -35.98 9.93
C THR A 231 -9.84 -37.45 9.97
N THR A 232 -8.53 -37.71 10.00
CA THR A 232 -7.96 -39.04 10.18
C THR A 232 -7.93 -39.41 11.67
N PHE A 233 -8.50 -40.57 12.00
CA PHE A 233 -8.39 -41.18 13.33
C PHE A 233 -7.14 -42.04 13.44
N GLY A 234 -6.45 -41.98 14.58
CA GLY A 234 -5.52 -43.03 15.01
C GLY A 234 -4.32 -42.49 15.78
N ASP A 235 -3.77 -43.33 16.64
CA ASP A 235 -2.64 -42.95 17.48
C ASP A 235 -1.32 -43.07 16.72
N VAL A 236 -0.54 -41.98 16.75
CA VAL A 236 0.82 -41.91 16.22
C VAL A 236 1.68 -41.39 17.35
N ALA A 237 2.60 -42.23 17.83
CA ALA A 237 3.56 -41.85 18.87
C ALA A 237 4.40 -40.64 18.42
N GLU A 238 4.87 -39.86 19.39
CA GLU A 238 5.78 -38.75 19.13
C GLU A 238 6.98 -39.22 18.31
N THR A 239 7.11 -38.69 17.10
CA THR A 239 8.13 -39.10 16.13
C THR A 239 8.76 -37.87 15.50
N ALA A 240 10.08 -37.89 15.37
CA ALA A 240 10.81 -36.86 14.62
C ALA A 240 10.24 -36.72 13.20
N SER A 241 10.02 -35.50 12.77
CA SER A 241 9.47 -35.23 11.45
C SER A 241 9.87 -33.84 11.00
N ALA A 242 10.33 -33.73 9.76
CA ALA A 242 10.54 -32.45 9.12
C ALA A 242 9.22 -31.97 8.51
N GLY A 243 8.96 -30.68 8.60
CA GLY A 243 7.83 -30.01 7.97
C GLY A 243 7.86 -28.52 8.25
N SER A 244 6.85 -27.81 7.80
CA SER A 244 6.65 -26.40 8.08
C SER A 244 5.20 -26.11 8.44
N PHE A 245 5.01 -25.01 9.16
CA PHE A 245 3.69 -24.47 9.39
C PHE A 245 3.63 -23.00 9.03
N ILE A 246 2.43 -22.54 8.68
CA ILE A 246 2.07 -21.12 8.67
C ILE A 246 0.72 -20.96 9.35
N GLY A 247 0.67 -20.13 10.38
CA GLY A 247 -0.52 -19.74 11.09
C GLY A 247 -0.91 -18.30 10.79
N VAL A 248 -2.19 -18.06 10.57
CA VAL A 248 -2.76 -16.74 10.30
C VAL A 248 -4.02 -16.56 11.15
N SER A 249 -4.22 -15.37 11.71
CA SER A 249 -5.50 -15.03 12.35
C SER A 249 -6.64 -15.17 11.34
N ALA A 250 -7.82 -15.65 11.80
CA ALA A 250 -8.93 -15.89 10.89
C ALA A 250 -9.38 -14.58 10.20
N THR A 251 -9.59 -13.54 11.00
CA THR A 251 -9.86 -12.19 10.53
C THR A 251 -8.74 -11.26 11.00
N ARG A 252 -8.79 -10.01 10.54
CA ARG A 252 -8.01 -8.94 11.15
C ARG A 252 -8.27 -8.81 12.65
N LEU A 253 -7.25 -8.38 13.39
CA LEU A 253 -7.29 -8.06 14.80
C LEU A 253 -8.00 -6.73 15.04
N ALA A 254 -8.52 -6.55 16.25
CA ALA A 254 -9.11 -5.27 16.65
C ALA A 254 -8.06 -4.15 16.61
N GLY A 255 -8.44 -2.98 16.11
CA GLY A 255 -7.55 -1.83 15.96
C GLY A 255 -6.74 -1.81 14.66
N ALA A 256 -7.00 -2.72 13.71
CA ALA A 256 -6.36 -2.69 12.39
C ALA A 256 -6.63 -1.37 11.65
N ASN A 257 -5.57 -0.62 11.33
CA ASN A 257 -5.62 0.57 10.48
C ASN A 257 -5.70 0.26 8.97
N TRP A 258 -5.16 -0.88 8.54
CA TRP A 258 -5.16 -1.39 7.17
C TRP A 258 -5.47 -2.89 7.17
N TRP A 259 -6.22 -3.39 6.20
CA TRP A 259 -6.60 -4.80 6.11
C TRP A 259 -6.98 -5.21 4.68
N ILE A 260 -7.13 -6.50 4.43
CA ILE A 260 -7.77 -7.04 3.23
C ILE A 260 -9.29 -7.00 3.43
N PRO A 261 -10.07 -6.32 2.57
CA PRO A 261 -11.50 -6.13 2.80
C PRO A 261 -12.23 -7.47 2.92
N ASN A 262 -13.21 -7.53 3.82
CA ASN A 262 -14.13 -8.67 3.85
C ASN A 262 -15.11 -8.62 2.68
N ASP A 263 -15.92 -9.66 2.55
CA ASP A 263 -16.87 -9.78 1.43
C ASP A 263 -17.85 -8.60 1.35
N ASN A 264 -18.41 -8.17 2.48
CA ASN A 264 -19.37 -7.07 2.51
C ASN A 264 -18.70 -5.72 2.21
N GLU A 265 -17.50 -5.48 2.74
CA GLU A 265 -16.73 -4.27 2.45
C GLU A 265 -16.35 -4.19 0.97
N TRP A 266 -15.84 -5.28 0.40
CA TRP A 266 -15.48 -5.30 -1.00
C TRP A 266 -16.71 -5.12 -1.90
N TYR A 267 -17.78 -5.85 -1.61
CA TYR A 267 -19.03 -5.85 -2.38
C TYR A 267 -19.74 -4.49 -2.34
N LYS A 268 -19.80 -3.85 -1.17
CA LYS A 268 -20.37 -2.51 -1.03
C LYS A 268 -19.58 -1.49 -1.83
N ALA A 269 -18.25 -1.49 -1.70
CA ALA A 269 -17.39 -0.58 -2.45
C ALA A 269 -17.59 -0.73 -3.97
N ALA A 270 -17.71 -1.97 -4.46
CA ALA A 270 -17.85 -2.26 -5.87
C ALA A 270 -19.22 -1.87 -6.43
N TYR A 271 -20.31 -2.25 -5.75
CA TYR A 271 -21.63 -2.29 -6.39
C TYR A 271 -22.67 -1.37 -5.76
N PHE A 272 -22.50 -0.96 -4.51
CA PHE A 272 -23.50 -0.13 -3.82
C PHE A 272 -23.50 1.28 -4.39
N ASP A 273 -24.67 1.74 -4.84
CA ASP A 273 -24.91 3.10 -5.31
C ASP A 273 -26.06 3.71 -4.49
N PRO A 274 -25.80 4.74 -3.66
CA PRO A 274 -26.83 5.37 -2.84
C PRO A 274 -27.89 6.11 -3.68
N GLY A 275 -27.62 6.43 -4.94
CA GLY A 275 -28.56 7.10 -5.84
C GLY A 275 -29.65 6.19 -6.41
N LEU A 276 -29.51 4.86 -6.28
CA LEU A 276 -30.50 3.91 -6.79
C LEU A 276 -31.80 3.93 -5.97
N PHE A 277 -32.88 3.43 -6.59
CA PHE A 277 -34.20 3.27 -5.97
C PHE A 277 -34.74 4.55 -5.31
N GLY A 278 -34.56 5.69 -5.96
CA GLY A 278 -35.03 6.99 -5.47
C GLY A 278 -34.23 7.51 -4.27
N GLY A 279 -32.96 7.14 -4.16
CA GLY A 279 -32.09 7.54 -3.03
C GLY A 279 -32.12 6.59 -1.84
N ALA A 280 -32.88 5.48 -1.92
CA ALA A 280 -32.86 4.43 -0.90
C ALA A 280 -31.56 3.62 -0.92
N GLY A 281 -30.82 3.69 -2.02
CA GLY A 281 -29.60 2.92 -2.25
C GLY A 281 -29.88 1.50 -2.71
N GLY A 282 -28.91 0.93 -3.43
CA GLY A 282 -28.98 -0.45 -3.90
C GLY A 282 -27.73 -0.86 -4.65
N TYR A 283 -27.76 -2.00 -5.33
CA TYR A 283 -26.55 -2.58 -5.93
C TYR A 283 -26.66 -2.77 -7.45
N ASN A 284 -25.63 -2.33 -8.16
CA ASN A 284 -25.43 -2.56 -9.59
C ASN A 284 -24.90 -3.98 -9.86
N LEU A 285 -25.08 -4.47 -11.10
CA LEU A 285 -24.57 -5.78 -11.51
C LEU A 285 -23.05 -5.76 -11.67
N TYR A 286 -22.49 -4.67 -12.19
CA TYR A 286 -21.07 -4.49 -12.42
C TYR A 286 -20.54 -3.26 -11.67
N ALA A 287 -19.24 -3.25 -11.37
CA ALA A 287 -18.65 -2.18 -10.56
C ALA A 287 -18.64 -0.81 -11.29
N ASN A 288 -18.81 -0.81 -12.61
CA ASN A 288 -18.94 0.36 -13.47
C ASN A 288 -20.31 1.07 -13.38
N ARG A 289 -21.14 0.74 -12.38
CA ARG A 289 -22.50 1.28 -12.16
C ARG A 289 -23.51 0.92 -13.24
N GLN A 290 -23.31 -0.19 -13.95
CA GLN A 290 -24.22 -0.66 -15.01
C GLN A 290 -24.81 -2.05 -14.73
N SER A 291 -25.89 -2.35 -15.43
CA SER A 291 -26.53 -3.67 -15.48
C SER A 291 -26.08 -4.52 -16.67
N THR A 292 -25.20 -3.97 -17.52
CA THR A 292 -24.59 -4.62 -18.69
C THR A 292 -23.10 -4.26 -18.76
N THR A 293 -22.32 -5.09 -19.46
CA THR A 293 -20.92 -4.74 -19.80
C THR A 293 -20.88 -3.91 -21.08
N ALA A 294 -20.01 -2.90 -21.15
CA ALA A 294 -19.73 -2.17 -22.39
C ALA A 294 -18.59 -2.79 -23.22
N GLY A 295 -18.24 -4.05 -22.96
CA GLY A 295 -17.14 -4.77 -23.60
C GLY A 295 -15.83 -4.63 -22.81
N ASN A 296 -14.70 -4.83 -23.49
CA ASN A 296 -13.38 -4.89 -22.87
C ASN A 296 -12.34 -3.93 -23.47
N THR A 297 -12.76 -2.96 -24.30
CA THR A 297 -11.84 -2.04 -24.97
C THR A 297 -11.30 -1.00 -23.97
N PRO A 298 -9.97 -0.90 -23.77
CA PRO A 298 -9.38 0.10 -22.86
C PRO A 298 -9.77 1.53 -23.22
N GLY A 299 -10.07 2.35 -22.22
CA GLY A 299 -10.49 3.75 -22.40
C GLY A 299 -11.99 3.94 -22.68
N GLU A 300 -12.73 2.89 -23.06
CA GLU A 300 -14.17 3.00 -23.30
C GLU A 300 -14.98 3.09 -21.98
N PRO A 301 -15.89 4.07 -21.84
CA PRO A 301 -16.75 4.17 -20.67
C PRO A 301 -17.60 2.91 -20.45
N GLY A 302 -17.59 2.40 -19.22
CA GLY A 302 -18.31 1.18 -18.84
C GLY A 302 -17.64 -0.13 -19.27
N ALA A 303 -16.52 -0.10 -19.99
CA ALA A 303 -15.74 -1.31 -20.27
C ALA A 303 -14.84 -1.67 -19.07
N PHE A 304 -14.32 -2.89 -19.06
CA PHE A 304 -13.32 -3.35 -18.10
C PHE A 304 -12.48 -4.49 -18.68
N ASN A 305 -11.28 -4.69 -18.10
CA ASN A 305 -10.31 -5.67 -18.61
C ASN A 305 -10.77 -7.11 -18.34
N HIS A 306 -11.36 -7.77 -19.33
CA HIS A 306 -11.76 -9.17 -19.25
C HIS A 306 -11.73 -9.81 -20.65
N ASN A 307 -11.95 -11.13 -20.71
CA ASN A 307 -12.08 -11.82 -21.98
C ASN A 307 -13.53 -11.76 -22.48
N ASP A 308 -13.78 -11.10 -23.61
CA ASP A 308 -15.13 -11.00 -24.22
C ASP A 308 -15.22 -11.75 -25.56
N GLY A 309 -14.49 -12.86 -25.65
CA GLY A 309 -14.20 -13.55 -26.93
C GLY A 309 -12.90 -13.06 -27.58
N ASP A 310 -12.40 -11.92 -27.13
CA ASP A 310 -11.06 -11.39 -27.37
C ASP A 310 -10.42 -10.92 -26.05
N TYR A 311 -9.11 -10.65 -26.07
CA TYR A 311 -8.39 -10.11 -24.93
C TYR A 311 -8.31 -8.59 -25.00
N ALA A 312 -8.61 -7.90 -23.89
CA ALA A 312 -8.68 -6.45 -23.81
C ALA A 312 -7.45 -5.72 -24.41
N THR A 313 -6.23 -6.17 -24.09
CA THR A 313 -5.00 -5.47 -24.52
C THR A 313 -4.63 -5.69 -25.99
N THR A 314 -5.11 -6.78 -26.62
CA THR A 314 -4.81 -7.10 -28.03
C THR A 314 -6.01 -6.92 -28.95
N GLN A 315 -7.22 -6.82 -28.40
CA GLN A 315 -8.50 -6.83 -29.14
C GLN A 315 -8.53 -7.96 -30.19
N ALA A 316 -8.01 -9.14 -29.78
CA ALA A 316 -7.90 -10.33 -30.62
C ALA A 316 -8.20 -11.58 -29.78
N SER A 317 -8.81 -12.58 -30.40
CA SER A 317 -9.14 -13.87 -29.77
C SER A 317 -7.92 -14.78 -29.56
N ALA A 318 -6.85 -14.55 -30.33
CA ALA A 318 -5.62 -15.31 -30.22
C ALA A 318 -4.85 -14.93 -28.96
N PHE A 319 -4.55 -15.92 -28.14
CA PHE A 319 -3.66 -15.76 -26.99
C PHE A 319 -2.20 -15.70 -27.43
N LEU A 320 -1.46 -14.71 -26.93
CA LEU A 320 -0.06 -14.49 -27.20
C LEU A 320 0.74 -14.59 -25.89
N SER A 321 1.68 -15.52 -25.81
CA SER A 321 2.51 -15.73 -24.62
C SER A 321 3.53 -14.62 -24.36
N THR A 322 3.59 -13.60 -25.22
CA THR A 322 4.55 -12.48 -25.15
C THR A 322 3.89 -11.14 -24.81
N VAL A 323 2.58 -11.12 -24.62
CA VAL A 323 1.80 -9.91 -24.30
C VAL A 323 1.39 -9.94 -22.86
N ASN A 324 1.65 -8.86 -22.12
CA ASN A 324 1.07 -8.66 -20.80
C ASN A 324 -0.39 -8.20 -20.96
N TYR A 325 -1.31 -8.91 -20.30
CA TYR A 325 -2.74 -8.70 -20.43
C TYR A 325 -3.34 -7.87 -19.29
N LEU A 326 -2.54 -7.47 -18.31
CA LEU A 326 -2.94 -6.50 -17.30
C LEU A 326 -2.83 -5.09 -17.88
N THR A 327 -3.78 -4.24 -17.52
CA THR A 327 -3.76 -2.81 -17.83
C THR A 327 -3.26 -2.03 -16.61
N PRO A 328 -2.68 -0.83 -16.82
CA PRO A 328 -2.52 0.13 -15.73
C PRO A 328 -3.83 0.29 -14.96
N VAL A 329 -3.76 0.40 -13.64
CA VAL A 329 -4.95 0.67 -12.84
C VAL A 329 -5.58 2.00 -13.28
N GLY A 330 -6.91 2.06 -13.33
CA GLY A 330 -7.65 3.22 -13.83
C GLY A 330 -7.63 3.42 -15.35
N ALA A 331 -7.15 2.44 -16.14
CA ALA A 331 -7.18 2.52 -17.61
C ALA A 331 -8.61 2.60 -18.19
N TYR A 332 -9.63 2.25 -17.40
CA TYR A 332 -11.04 2.38 -17.74
C TYR A 332 -11.65 3.56 -16.96
N PRO A 333 -12.29 4.53 -17.62
CA PRO A 333 -12.61 5.82 -16.99
C PRO A 333 -13.82 5.78 -16.04
N THR A 334 -14.49 4.63 -15.89
CA THR A 334 -15.74 4.53 -15.11
C THR A 334 -15.50 3.91 -13.75
N ALA A 335 -15.54 4.73 -12.71
CA ALA A 335 -15.51 4.29 -11.32
C ALA A 335 -16.85 3.72 -10.85
N SER A 336 -16.81 2.97 -9.75
CA SER A 336 -17.98 2.67 -8.93
C SER A 336 -18.60 3.92 -8.32
N ALA A 337 -19.79 3.79 -7.74
CA ALA A 337 -20.41 4.89 -7.01
C ALA A 337 -19.63 5.27 -5.74
N SER A 338 -18.78 4.38 -5.23
CA SER A 338 -17.84 4.68 -4.13
C SER A 338 -16.53 5.31 -4.62
N GLY A 339 -16.30 5.39 -5.93
CA GLY A 339 -15.10 5.97 -6.53
C GLY A 339 -13.95 4.99 -6.77
N THR A 340 -14.16 3.69 -6.59
CA THR A 340 -13.16 2.64 -6.88
C THR A 340 -13.14 2.29 -8.37
N PHE A 341 -11.98 1.90 -8.87
CA PHE A 341 -11.76 1.41 -10.23
C PHE A 341 -11.40 -0.08 -10.21
N ASP A 342 -11.57 -0.75 -11.34
CA ASP A 342 -11.06 -2.10 -11.62
C ASP A 342 -11.59 -3.22 -10.70
N GLN A 343 -12.64 -2.97 -9.91
CA GLN A 343 -13.35 -4.03 -9.16
C GLN A 343 -14.19 -4.95 -10.08
N SER A 344 -14.09 -4.81 -11.38
CA SER A 344 -14.55 -5.78 -12.38
C SER A 344 -13.42 -5.94 -13.38
N GLY A 345 -12.90 -7.15 -13.57
CA GLY A 345 -11.79 -7.42 -14.48
C GLY A 345 -10.41 -7.10 -13.91
N ASN A 346 -9.44 -6.99 -14.82
CA ASN A 346 -8.01 -6.78 -14.57
C ASN A 346 -7.40 -7.92 -13.72
N ALA A 347 -7.36 -7.82 -12.39
CA ALA A 347 -6.99 -8.93 -11.52
C ALA A 347 -8.13 -9.23 -10.53
N SER A 348 -8.41 -10.52 -10.31
CA SER A 348 -9.29 -10.93 -9.22
C SER A 348 -8.64 -10.53 -7.90
N GLU A 349 -9.46 -10.18 -6.92
CA GLU A 349 -8.96 -9.58 -5.70
C GLU A 349 -9.24 -10.45 -4.48
N TRP A 350 -8.19 -10.73 -3.72
CA TRP A 350 -8.30 -11.39 -2.43
C TRP A 350 -9.24 -10.62 -1.48
N ILE A 351 -10.12 -11.37 -0.80
CA ILE A 351 -10.94 -10.87 0.30
C ILE A 351 -10.75 -11.74 1.56
N GLU A 352 -11.03 -11.16 2.72
CA GLU A 352 -10.96 -11.84 4.02
C GLU A 352 -11.95 -13.01 4.17
N ALA A 353 -12.90 -13.18 3.25
CA ALA A 353 -13.92 -14.23 3.34
C ALA A 353 -13.27 -15.61 3.50
N ILE A 354 -13.66 -16.29 4.56
CA ILE A 354 -13.23 -17.64 4.87
C ILE A 354 -14.38 -18.58 4.55
N SER A 355 -14.14 -19.51 3.63
CA SER A 355 -15.08 -20.62 3.45
C SER A 355 -14.94 -21.65 4.59
N PRO A 356 -15.97 -22.49 4.83
CA PRO A 356 -15.87 -23.60 5.77
C PRO A 356 -14.73 -24.58 5.46
N THR A 357 -14.29 -24.67 4.20
CA THR A 357 -13.17 -25.50 3.72
C THR A 357 -11.83 -24.75 3.70
N TRP A 358 -11.76 -23.58 4.35
CA TRP A 358 -10.54 -22.80 4.58
C TRP A 358 -9.86 -22.29 3.30
N THR A 359 -10.66 -22.01 2.29
CA THR A 359 -10.27 -21.18 1.15
C THR A 359 -10.53 -19.70 1.47
N ARG A 360 -9.80 -18.82 0.79
CA ARG A 360 -10.02 -17.37 0.81
C ARG A 360 -10.83 -16.97 -0.40
N GLY A 361 -11.76 -16.04 -0.22
CA GLY A 361 -12.56 -15.53 -1.32
C GLY A 361 -11.74 -14.72 -2.31
N GLU A 362 -12.12 -14.78 -3.57
CA GLU A 362 -11.70 -13.85 -4.61
C GLU A 362 -12.93 -13.22 -5.27
N ARG A 363 -12.80 -11.95 -5.67
CA ARG A 363 -13.88 -11.15 -6.26
C ARG A 363 -13.42 -10.45 -7.54
N GLY A 364 -14.38 -9.96 -8.32
CA GLY A 364 -14.14 -9.06 -9.44
C GLY A 364 -13.86 -9.73 -10.78
N GLY A 365 -13.34 -10.95 -10.80
CA GLY A 365 -12.87 -11.59 -12.03
C GLY A 365 -11.55 -11.00 -12.52
N SER A 366 -10.98 -11.51 -13.61
CA SER A 366 -9.69 -11.07 -14.13
C SER A 366 -9.68 -10.93 -15.66
N TRP A 367 -8.57 -10.44 -16.20
CA TRP A 367 -8.31 -10.21 -17.64
C TRP A 367 -8.58 -11.43 -18.55
N ILE A 368 -8.42 -12.65 -18.03
CA ILE A 368 -8.62 -13.89 -18.78
C ILE A 368 -10.01 -14.50 -18.59
N ASP A 369 -10.72 -14.04 -17.56
CA ASP A 369 -12.03 -14.58 -17.22
C ASP A 369 -13.10 -13.97 -18.11
N SER A 370 -14.09 -14.77 -18.51
CA SER A 370 -15.19 -14.25 -19.32
C SER A 370 -16.15 -13.37 -18.50
N SER A 371 -17.04 -12.67 -19.20
CA SER A 371 -18.03 -11.76 -18.63
C SER A 371 -18.94 -12.39 -17.55
N VAL A 372 -18.98 -13.73 -17.42
CA VAL A 372 -19.74 -14.46 -16.40
C VAL A 372 -19.12 -14.41 -14.99
N ARG A 373 -17.83 -14.05 -14.88
CA ARG A 373 -17.09 -14.00 -13.60
C ARG A 373 -16.93 -12.60 -13.02
N GLN A 374 -17.31 -11.59 -13.81
CA GLN A 374 -17.23 -10.18 -13.47
C GLN A 374 -18.43 -9.63 -12.65
N PRO A 375 -19.66 -10.20 -12.71
CA PRO A 375 -20.81 -9.58 -12.06
C PRO A 375 -20.80 -9.81 -10.56
N ALA A 376 -21.55 -8.96 -9.86
CA ALA A 376 -21.74 -8.96 -8.42
C ALA A 376 -22.23 -10.32 -7.87
N SER A 377 -22.99 -11.10 -8.63
CA SER A 377 -23.43 -12.45 -8.22
C SER A 377 -22.31 -13.49 -8.12
N TRP A 378 -21.19 -13.29 -8.83
CA TRP A 378 -20.15 -14.30 -8.96
C TRP A 378 -19.16 -14.25 -7.79
N ARG A 379 -18.72 -15.43 -7.33
CA ARG A 379 -17.82 -15.63 -6.18
C ARG A 379 -16.86 -16.76 -6.53
N ASP A 380 -15.58 -16.57 -6.27
CA ASP A 380 -14.62 -17.66 -6.23
C ASP A 380 -14.02 -17.80 -4.84
N ASN A 381 -13.38 -18.94 -4.60
CA ASN A 381 -12.52 -19.11 -3.46
C ASN A 381 -11.40 -20.11 -3.79
N VAL A 382 -10.20 -19.81 -3.33
CA VAL A 382 -9.03 -20.67 -3.57
C VAL A 382 -8.16 -20.78 -2.32
N ALA A 383 -7.19 -21.69 -2.33
CA ALA A 383 -6.33 -21.90 -1.18
C ALA A 383 -5.52 -20.63 -0.84
N PRO A 384 -5.38 -20.25 0.43
CA PRO A 384 -4.73 -18.99 0.83
C PRO A 384 -3.26 -18.88 0.44
N ALA A 385 -2.59 -20.01 0.17
CA ALA A 385 -1.20 -20.07 -0.27
C ALA A 385 -1.03 -20.04 -1.81
N LEU A 386 -2.13 -20.08 -2.57
CA LEU A 386 -2.07 -20.06 -4.03
C LEU A 386 -1.54 -18.70 -4.50
N LYS A 387 -0.57 -18.72 -5.42
CA LYS A 387 -0.10 -17.54 -6.17
C LYS A 387 -0.49 -17.75 -7.63
N SER A 388 -1.26 -16.84 -8.20
CA SER A 388 -1.90 -17.00 -9.51
C SER A 388 -1.70 -15.75 -10.36
N ARG A 389 -1.54 -15.92 -11.69
CA ARG A 389 -1.53 -14.82 -12.68
C ARG A 389 -2.85 -14.04 -12.79
N ARG A 390 -3.91 -14.54 -12.16
CA ARG A 390 -5.23 -13.90 -12.18
C ARG A 390 -5.47 -13.06 -10.94
N THR A 391 -4.75 -13.32 -9.85
CA THR A 391 -5.14 -12.85 -8.52
C THR A 391 -4.13 -11.84 -7.99
N GLY A 392 -4.64 -10.64 -7.70
CA GLY A 392 -4.00 -9.59 -6.94
C GLY A 392 -4.81 -9.27 -5.67
N PHE A 393 -4.76 -8.03 -5.22
CA PHE A 393 -5.54 -7.59 -4.06
C PHE A 393 -5.67 -6.06 -4.03
N ARG A 394 -6.64 -5.58 -3.25
CA ARG A 394 -6.67 -4.22 -2.73
C ARG A 394 -6.78 -4.24 -1.21
N VAL A 395 -6.51 -3.11 -0.58
CA VAL A 395 -6.58 -2.96 0.88
C VAL A 395 -7.75 -2.03 1.26
N ALA A 396 -8.34 -2.28 2.42
CA ALA A 396 -9.22 -1.36 3.13
C ALA A 396 -8.49 -0.76 4.33
N ALA A 397 -8.99 0.36 4.83
CA ALA A 397 -8.39 1.13 5.90
C ALA A 397 -9.44 1.78 6.80
N ALA A 398 -9.04 2.06 8.03
CA ALA A 398 -9.89 2.78 8.97
C ALA A 398 -10.11 4.22 8.47
N PRO A 399 -11.25 4.86 8.79
CA PRO A 399 -11.48 6.25 8.41
C PRO A 399 -10.35 7.17 8.85
N GLY A 400 -9.91 8.04 7.95
CA GLY A 400 -8.87 9.03 8.24
C GLY A 400 -7.44 8.47 8.26
N VAL A 401 -7.27 7.18 7.97
CA VAL A 401 -5.94 6.60 7.79
C VAL A 401 -5.46 6.86 6.37
N ALA A 402 -4.47 7.73 6.22
CA ALA A 402 -3.71 7.86 4.98
C ALA A 402 -2.30 7.31 5.22
N ILE A 403 -1.81 6.48 4.30
CA ILE A 403 -0.38 6.18 4.21
C ILE A 403 0.16 7.06 3.09
N VAL A 404 0.76 8.17 3.51
CA VAL A 404 1.79 8.83 2.71
C VAL A 404 3.09 8.32 3.30
N GLY A 405 3.63 7.23 2.74
CA GLY A 405 5.04 6.93 2.97
C GLY A 405 5.84 8.11 2.43
N GLU A 406 6.84 8.56 3.19
CA GLU A 406 7.63 9.79 2.96
C GLU A 406 7.57 10.30 1.51
N LEU A 407 6.72 11.33 1.26
CA LEU A 407 6.70 11.96 -0.04
C LEU A 407 7.91 12.89 -0.11
N THR A 408 9.09 12.39 -0.51
CA THR A 408 10.30 13.22 -0.68
C THR A 408 10.14 14.22 -1.83
N PHE A 409 11.02 15.21 -1.94
CA PHE A 409 10.99 16.15 -3.09
C PHE A 409 11.20 15.43 -4.43
N ALA A 410 12.12 14.46 -4.49
CA ALA A 410 12.41 13.68 -5.70
C ALA A 410 11.22 12.80 -6.13
N ALA A 411 10.50 12.27 -5.14
CA ALA A 411 9.28 11.53 -5.34
C ALA A 411 8.15 12.37 -5.94
N TRP A 412 7.91 13.51 -5.32
CA TRP A 412 6.91 14.48 -5.76
C TRP A 412 7.25 14.99 -7.17
N SER A 413 8.52 15.28 -7.47
CA SER A 413 8.93 15.77 -8.79
C SER A 413 8.67 14.76 -9.90
N ILE A 414 8.91 13.46 -9.67
CA ILE A 414 8.61 12.39 -10.64
C ILE A 414 7.11 12.29 -10.93
N ALA A 415 6.25 12.51 -9.93
CA ALA A 415 4.80 12.50 -10.12
C ALA A 415 4.28 13.78 -10.78
N ALA A 416 4.95 14.90 -10.54
CA ALA A 416 4.57 16.24 -10.99
C ALA A 416 4.92 16.54 -12.45
N PHE A 417 6.05 16.01 -12.93
CA PHE A 417 6.66 16.38 -14.21
C PHE A 417 6.74 15.19 -15.16
N THR A 418 6.59 15.45 -16.46
CA THR A 418 6.83 14.46 -17.51
C THR A 418 8.33 14.13 -17.62
N PRO A 419 8.71 12.99 -18.23
CA PRO A 419 10.12 12.65 -18.43
C PRO A 419 10.95 13.70 -19.17
N ALA A 420 10.32 14.48 -20.07
CA ALA A 420 10.98 15.57 -20.78
C ALA A 420 11.23 16.80 -19.88
N GLU A 421 10.29 17.12 -18.99
CA GLU A 421 10.40 18.22 -18.02
C GLU A 421 11.39 17.87 -16.89
N LEU A 422 11.45 16.61 -16.48
CA LEU A 422 12.46 16.11 -15.52
C LEU A 422 13.89 16.17 -16.07
N ALA A 423 14.06 16.16 -17.40
CA ALA A 423 15.35 16.30 -18.05
C ALA A 423 15.83 17.77 -18.11
N ASP A 424 14.97 18.73 -17.80
CA ASP A 424 15.27 20.16 -17.77
C ASP A 424 15.30 20.70 -16.33
N PRO A 425 16.49 20.94 -15.74
CA PRO A 425 16.61 21.48 -14.39
C PRO A 425 16.02 22.88 -14.21
N LEU A 426 15.80 23.64 -15.30
CA LEU A 426 15.15 24.95 -15.24
C LEU A 426 13.63 24.86 -15.12
N VAL A 427 13.06 23.67 -15.30
CA VAL A 427 11.62 23.40 -15.15
C VAL A 427 11.35 22.60 -13.87
N SER A 428 12.11 21.53 -13.64
CA SER A 428 11.86 20.58 -12.55
C SER A 428 12.82 20.70 -11.36
N GLY A 429 13.82 21.57 -11.43
CA GLY A 429 14.79 21.77 -10.36
C GLY A 429 14.15 22.39 -9.10
N PRO A 430 14.75 22.22 -7.89
CA PRO A 430 14.20 22.74 -6.64
C PRO A 430 13.99 24.26 -6.59
N LEU A 431 14.77 25.00 -7.38
CA LEU A 431 14.70 26.47 -7.46
C LEU A 431 13.98 26.97 -8.72
N ALA A 432 13.46 26.07 -9.56
CA ALA A 432 12.70 26.44 -10.75
C ALA A 432 11.28 26.90 -10.36
N ASP A 433 10.73 27.81 -11.17
CA ASP A 433 9.40 28.42 -11.04
C ASP A 433 8.75 28.38 -12.45
N PRO A 434 8.15 27.24 -12.83
CA PRO A 434 7.69 27.02 -14.20
C PRO A 434 6.38 27.77 -14.54
N ASP A 435 5.57 28.15 -13.55
CA ASP A 435 4.32 28.89 -13.74
C ASP A 435 4.41 30.39 -13.40
N GLY A 436 5.54 30.83 -12.85
CA GLY A 436 5.97 32.21 -12.78
C GLY A 436 5.30 33.00 -11.65
N ASP A 437 4.86 32.33 -10.60
CA ASP A 437 4.16 32.94 -9.46
C ASP A 437 5.08 33.27 -8.29
N THR A 438 6.40 33.14 -8.49
CA THR A 438 7.50 33.40 -7.56
C THR A 438 7.72 32.32 -6.51
N TRP A 439 6.94 31.24 -6.54
CA TRP A 439 7.21 30.06 -5.74
C TRP A 439 8.15 29.12 -6.48
N SER A 440 9.19 28.65 -5.78
CA SER A 440 10.02 27.60 -6.33
C SER A 440 9.32 26.25 -6.17
N ASN A 441 9.65 25.29 -7.02
CA ASN A 441 9.20 23.90 -6.86
C ASN A 441 9.43 23.36 -5.44
N LEU A 442 10.51 23.77 -4.75
CA LEU A 442 10.76 23.37 -3.36
C LEU A 442 9.77 24.02 -2.37
N ALA A 443 9.35 25.25 -2.61
CA ALA A 443 8.29 25.91 -1.83
C ALA A 443 6.91 25.28 -2.13
N GLU A 444 6.61 25.03 -3.39
CA GLU A 444 5.42 24.28 -3.86
C GLU A 444 5.32 22.92 -3.17
N TYR A 445 6.45 22.22 -3.11
CA TYR A 445 6.59 20.97 -2.39
C TYR A 445 6.47 21.18 -0.87
N ALA A 446 7.02 22.22 -0.26
CA ALA A 446 6.95 22.41 1.19
C ALA A 446 5.53 22.76 1.69
N PHE A 447 4.73 23.50 0.91
CA PHE A 447 3.43 24.03 1.36
C PHE A 447 2.22 23.51 0.57
N ALA A 448 2.39 22.49 -0.26
CA ALA A 448 1.30 21.91 -1.04
C ALA A 448 0.67 22.82 -2.10
N GLY A 449 1.51 23.55 -2.82
CA GLY A 449 1.11 24.39 -3.95
C GLY A 449 0.84 23.64 -5.26
N SER A 450 0.44 24.39 -6.28
CA SER A 450 0.15 23.97 -7.65
C SER A 450 1.22 24.39 -8.66
N LEU A 451 1.74 23.43 -9.43
CA LEU A 451 2.81 23.67 -10.41
C LEU A 451 2.38 24.27 -11.77
N LYS A 452 1.07 24.50 -11.95
CA LYS A 452 0.48 24.84 -13.26
C LYS A 452 -0.59 25.94 -13.17
N ALA A 453 -0.76 26.53 -11.99
CA ALA A 453 -1.75 27.55 -11.74
C ALA A 453 -1.33 28.37 -10.52
N PRO A 454 -1.45 29.72 -10.56
CA PRO A 454 -1.05 30.57 -9.45
C PRO A 454 -1.73 30.15 -8.14
N ASP A 455 -0.92 30.04 -7.10
CA ASP A 455 -1.36 29.48 -5.82
C ASP A 455 -2.35 30.36 -5.05
N GLN A 456 -3.14 29.72 -4.16
CA GLN A 456 -4.06 30.45 -3.29
C GLN A 456 -3.31 31.06 -2.08
N PRO A 457 -3.64 32.31 -1.69
CA PRO A 457 -2.90 33.07 -0.67
C PRO A 457 -3.03 32.54 0.76
N ASP A 458 -3.85 31.53 1.01
CA ASP A 458 -4.14 30.96 2.33
C ASP A 458 -3.09 29.94 2.83
N ARG A 459 -2.18 29.48 1.96
CA ARG A 459 -1.09 28.55 2.30
C ARG A 459 0.28 29.21 2.48
N ALA A 460 0.41 30.46 2.04
CA ALA A 460 1.65 31.23 2.18
C ALA A 460 1.96 31.55 3.66
N PRO A 461 3.23 31.60 4.06
CA PRO A 461 3.61 32.17 5.35
C PRO A 461 3.08 33.59 5.50
N VAL A 462 2.35 33.84 6.58
CA VAL A 462 1.76 35.14 6.88
C VAL A 462 2.64 35.89 7.87
N VAL A 463 3.01 37.12 7.50
CA VAL A 463 3.72 38.05 8.38
C VAL A 463 2.72 39.04 8.98
N SER A 464 2.72 39.19 10.30
CA SER A 464 1.85 40.13 11.00
C SER A 464 2.57 40.84 12.15
N LEU A 465 2.04 41.98 12.58
CA LEU A 465 2.48 42.67 13.79
C LEU A 465 1.52 42.35 14.93
N GLN A 466 2.02 41.70 15.98
CA GLN A 466 1.23 41.34 17.16
C GLN A 466 1.92 41.89 18.41
N ALA A 467 1.20 42.70 19.19
CA ALA A 467 1.70 43.32 20.42
C ALA A 467 3.06 44.04 20.27
N GLY A 468 3.35 44.60 19.09
CA GLY A 468 4.60 45.31 18.79
C GLY A 468 5.75 44.45 18.26
N ALA A 469 5.57 43.13 18.14
CA ALA A 469 6.56 42.22 17.57
C ALA A 469 6.15 41.73 16.16
N VAL A 470 7.14 41.48 15.31
CA VAL A 470 6.93 40.82 14.01
C VAL A 470 6.75 39.33 14.25
N VAL A 471 5.64 38.78 13.76
CA VAL A 471 5.25 37.38 13.88
C VAL A 471 5.11 36.78 12.50
N VAL A 472 5.74 35.63 12.28
CA VAL A 472 5.55 34.79 11.09
C VAL A 472 4.75 33.56 11.51
N THR A 473 3.71 33.24 10.73
CA THR A 473 2.89 32.04 10.92
C THR A 473 2.84 31.28 9.61
N TRP A 474 3.05 29.98 9.66
CA TRP A 474 3.01 29.12 8.48
C TRP A 474 2.37 27.77 8.81
N GLN A 475 1.98 27.06 7.77
CA GLN A 475 1.41 25.73 7.87
C GLN A 475 2.42 24.71 7.32
N LEU A 476 2.60 23.60 8.04
CA LEU A 476 3.40 22.48 7.63
C LEU A 476 2.47 21.30 7.31
N ASP A 477 2.59 20.76 6.11
CA ASP A 477 1.97 19.48 5.78
C ASP A 477 2.88 18.35 6.29
N LEU A 478 2.44 17.68 7.35
CA LEU A 478 3.19 16.61 8.01
C LEU A 478 3.41 15.39 7.12
N THR A 479 2.79 15.33 5.94
CA THR A 479 3.02 14.28 4.94
C THR A 479 4.26 14.51 4.07
N ARG A 480 4.89 15.69 4.14
CA ARG A 480 5.99 16.13 3.27
C ARG A 480 7.31 16.25 4.03
N THR A 481 7.85 15.11 4.45
CA THR A 481 9.04 15.02 5.32
C THR A 481 10.37 15.25 4.63
N GLY A 482 10.39 15.44 3.30
CA GLY A 482 11.59 15.66 2.50
C GLY A 482 12.07 17.11 2.43
N ALA A 483 11.42 18.04 3.16
CA ALA A 483 11.88 19.41 3.34
C ALA A 483 11.92 19.78 4.84
N ASN A 484 13.02 20.38 5.26
CA ASN A 484 13.15 21.04 6.56
C ASN A 484 12.77 22.51 6.40
N LEU A 485 11.92 23.01 7.29
CA LEU A 485 11.58 24.42 7.38
C LEU A 485 12.19 25.00 8.65
N ASP A 486 13.33 25.66 8.51
CA ASP A 486 14.02 26.31 9.61
C ASP A 486 13.66 27.80 9.64
N CYS A 487 13.18 28.28 10.79
CA CYS A 487 13.01 29.71 10.99
C CYS A 487 14.33 30.33 11.44
N GLU A 488 14.70 31.46 10.85
CA GLU A 488 15.94 32.15 11.18
C GLU A 488 15.73 33.66 11.31
N THR A 489 16.55 34.30 12.13
CA THR A 489 16.58 35.76 12.28
C THR A 489 17.96 36.34 11.99
N SER A 490 17.99 37.61 11.61
CA SER A 490 19.21 38.36 11.34
C SER A 490 19.05 39.83 11.74
N VAL A 491 20.15 40.48 12.09
CA VAL A 491 20.19 41.93 12.35
C VAL A 491 20.84 42.72 11.21
N ASP A 492 21.49 42.04 10.27
CA ASP A 492 22.34 42.65 9.24
C ASP A 492 22.14 42.07 7.83
N LEU A 493 21.23 41.10 7.66
CA LEU A 493 20.98 40.31 6.43
C LEU A 493 22.17 39.44 5.97
N VAL A 494 23.23 39.35 6.78
CA VAL A 494 24.44 38.58 6.46
C VAL A 494 24.58 37.39 7.38
N THR A 495 24.43 37.60 8.68
CA THR A 495 24.53 36.57 9.71
C THR A 495 23.13 36.13 10.13
N TRP A 496 22.84 34.85 9.98
CA TRP A 496 21.55 34.25 10.33
C TRP A 496 21.69 33.31 11.53
N GLN A 497 20.68 33.29 12.38
CA GLN A 497 20.62 32.45 13.57
C GLN A 497 19.27 31.75 13.64
N ALA A 498 19.29 30.47 14.02
CA ALA A 498 18.07 29.70 14.22
C ALA A 498 17.14 30.37 15.24
N GLN A 499 15.86 30.41 14.92
CA GLN A 499 14.79 30.98 15.70
C GLN A 499 13.80 29.88 16.04
N SER A 500 13.52 29.68 17.33
CA SER A 500 12.55 28.69 17.77
C SER A 500 11.14 29.05 17.31
N SER A 501 10.39 28.05 16.87
CA SER A 501 8.96 28.13 16.57
C SER A 501 8.12 27.47 17.67
N GLU A 502 6.86 27.86 17.77
CA GLU A 502 5.84 27.24 18.60
C GLU A 502 4.71 26.67 17.73
N SER A 503 4.19 25.51 18.12
CA SER A 503 3.00 24.92 17.50
C SER A 503 1.74 25.57 18.03
N LEU A 504 0.86 26.01 17.12
CA LEU A 504 -0.46 26.58 17.42
C LEU A 504 -1.57 25.52 17.36
N GLY A 505 -1.24 24.28 16.94
CA GLY A 505 -2.16 23.15 16.87
C GLY A 505 -2.09 22.39 15.55
N ILE A 506 -2.60 21.16 15.57
CA ILE A 506 -2.65 20.24 14.43
C ILE A 506 -4.11 20.00 14.05
N ALA A 507 -4.43 20.16 12.76
CA ALA A 507 -5.74 19.85 12.18
C ALA A 507 -5.58 18.89 10.99
N GLY A 508 -5.95 17.63 11.19
CA GLY A 508 -5.69 16.58 10.20
C GLY A 508 -4.18 16.34 10.03
N GLN A 509 -3.67 16.56 8.82
CA GLN A 509 -2.25 16.41 8.48
C GLN A 509 -1.46 17.73 8.50
N ILE A 510 -2.13 18.85 8.82
CA ILE A 510 -1.52 20.17 8.81
C ILE A 510 -1.20 20.62 10.24
N GLU A 511 0.05 20.95 10.52
CA GLU A 511 0.47 21.64 11.73
C GLU A 511 0.61 23.14 11.46
N THR A 512 0.04 23.99 12.32
CA THR A 512 0.25 25.45 12.23
C THR A 512 1.36 25.86 13.19
N LEU A 513 2.40 26.51 12.67
CA LEU A 513 3.57 26.95 13.43
C LEU A 513 3.70 28.47 13.42
N ARG A 514 4.32 29.00 14.48
CA ARG A 514 4.58 30.43 14.64
C ARG A 514 5.99 30.68 15.13
N ALA A 515 6.63 31.73 14.63
CA ALA A 515 7.85 32.30 15.19
C ALA A 515 7.67 33.81 15.39
N THR A 516 8.31 34.35 16.43
CA THR A 516 8.30 35.78 16.74
C THR A 516 9.73 36.30 16.69
N LEU A 517 9.93 37.43 16.01
CA LEU A 517 11.22 38.13 16.01
C LEU A 517 11.52 38.60 17.44
N GLY A 518 12.56 38.05 18.06
CA GLY A 518 12.91 38.30 19.46
C GLY A 518 13.54 39.68 19.76
N SER A 519 13.66 40.56 18.76
CA SER A 519 14.30 41.89 18.87
C SER A 519 13.42 43.01 18.33
N ASP A 520 13.62 44.23 18.86
CA ASP A 520 12.88 45.43 18.42
C ASP A 520 13.20 45.86 16.98
N ARG A 521 14.28 45.33 16.39
CA ARG A 521 14.73 45.55 15.01
C ARG A 521 15.46 44.31 14.51
N GLY A 522 15.16 43.90 13.27
CA GLY A 522 15.79 42.75 12.64
C GLY A 522 14.97 42.24 11.46
N PHE A 523 15.41 41.10 10.93
CA PHE A 523 14.83 40.37 9.82
C PHE A 523 14.52 38.95 10.29
N ILE A 524 13.46 38.36 9.74
CA ILE A 524 13.07 36.97 9.98
C ILE A 524 12.77 36.31 8.63
N ARG A 525 13.19 35.06 8.46
CA ARG A 525 12.92 34.26 7.25
C ARG A 525 12.54 32.83 7.62
N LEU A 526 11.91 32.16 6.66
CA LEU A 526 11.80 30.71 6.63
C LEU A 526 12.76 30.20 5.56
N GLN A 527 13.70 29.36 5.97
CA GLN A 527 14.60 28.66 5.08
C GLN A 527 14.03 27.27 4.81
N ILE A 528 13.95 26.90 3.53
CA ILE A 528 13.47 25.59 3.10
C ILE A 528 14.66 24.85 2.52
N ASP A 529 15.04 23.76 3.16
CA ASP A 529 16.13 22.90 2.73
C ASP A 529 15.60 21.49 2.45
N LEU A 530 16.17 20.80 1.49
CA LEU A 530 15.90 19.38 1.31
C LEU A 530 16.44 18.61 2.52
N ALA A 531 15.65 17.69 3.05
CA ALA A 531 16.12 16.77 4.07
C ALA A 531 17.22 15.87 3.48
N PRO A 532 18.29 15.56 4.25
CA PRO A 532 19.45 14.80 3.78
C PRO A 532 19.15 13.35 3.39
#